data_AF-A0A839VG31-F1
#
_entry.id   AF-A0A839VG31-F1
#
_cell.length_a   1.000
_cell.length_b   1.000
_cell.length_c   1.000
_cell.angle_alpha   90.00
_cell.angle_beta   90.00
_cell.angle_gamma   90.00
#
_symmetry.space_group_name_H-M   'P 1'
#
loop_
_entity.id
_entity.type
_entity.pdbx_description
1 polymer ?
#
loop_
_entity_poly.entity_id
_entity_poly.type
_entity_poly.pdbx_seq_one_letter_code
_entity_poly.pdbx_strand_id
1 'polypeptide(L)'
;MDESNINWVLAIACLLAGIGIGALGYHLLHTGAGTQQKLRQRLAERDRELVDIKDGMGDRLERLTQLAESLRRESQRLEEEVEAASGTLGAPSLRRQAMDLVSRGETPSDEDAVAVPRDYADGNRGTLSEDYGLRHQEAASSQPLRH
;
A
#
# COMPACT_ATOMS: atom_id res chain seq x y z
N MET A 1 -47.51 -37.33 -58.36
CA MET A 1 -48.11 -35.99 -58.16
C MET A 1 -47.56 -35.35 -56.88
N ASP A 2 -46.33 -35.72 -56.49
CA ASP A 2 -45.87 -35.62 -55.10
C ASP A 2 -44.79 -34.54 -54.91
N GLU A 3 -44.03 -34.23 -55.96
CA GLU A 3 -43.00 -33.18 -55.95
C GLU A 3 -43.58 -31.79 -55.71
N SER A 4 -44.76 -31.48 -56.26
CA SER A 4 -45.39 -30.17 -56.06
C SER A 4 -45.87 -29.96 -54.62
N ASN A 5 -46.34 -31.02 -53.96
CA ASN A 5 -46.77 -30.96 -52.56
C ASN A 5 -45.57 -30.78 -51.64
N ILE A 6 -44.47 -31.49 -51.91
CA ILE A 6 -43.21 -31.36 -51.15
C ILE A 6 -42.63 -29.95 -51.28
N ASN A 7 -42.61 -29.37 -52.48
CA ASN A 7 -42.05 -28.03 -52.68
C ASN A 7 -42.86 -26.94 -51.96
N TRP A 8 -44.20 -27.03 -51.97
CA TRP A 8 -45.04 -26.06 -51.27
C TRP A 8 -44.98 -26.20 -49.75
N VAL A 9 -44.89 -27.44 -49.24
CA VAL A 9 -44.68 -27.69 -47.80
C VAL A 9 -43.32 -27.17 -47.34
N LEU A 10 -42.25 -27.36 -48.12
CA LEU A 10 -40.92 -26.79 -47.83
C LEU A 10 -40.94 -25.26 -47.84
N ALA A 11 -41.66 -24.65 -48.77
CA ALA A 11 -41.81 -23.19 -48.83
C ALA A 11 -42.49 -22.64 -47.56
N ILE A 12 -43.55 -23.29 -47.07
CA ILE A 12 -44.24 -22.90 -45.84
C ILE A 12 -43.35 -23.14 -44.62
N ALA A 13 -42.67 -24.28 -44.55
CA ALA A 13 -41.77 -24.60 -43.44
C ALA A 13 -40.62 -23.59 -43.34
N CYS A 14 -40.03 -23.20 -44.47
CA CYS A 14 -38.99 -22.18 -44.53
C CYS A 14 -39.50 -20.79 -44.12
N LEU A 15 -40.71 -20.42 -44.56
CA LEU A 15 -41.35 -19.16 -44.17
C LEU A 15 -41.61 -19.11 -42.66
N LEU A 16 -42.16 -20.17 -42.08
CA LEU A 16 -42.41 -20.27 -40.64
C LEU A 16 -41.10 -20.28 -39.84
N ALA A 17 -40.10 -21.04 -40.29
CA ALA A 17 -38.78 -21.05 -39.65
C ALA A 17 -38.13 -19.66 -39.71
N GLY A 18 -38.21 -18.98 -40.86
CA GLY A 18 -37.70 -17.62 -41.05
C GLY A 18 -38.38 -16.60 -40.14
N ILE A 19 -39.71 -16.66 -40.01
CA ILE A 19 -40.45 -15.78 -39.09
C ILE A 19 -40.07 -16.07 -37.64
N GLY A 20 -39.96 -17.35 -37.25
CA GLY A 20 -39.56 -17.74 -35.91
C GLY A 20 -38.16 -17.24 -35.54
N ILE A 21 -37.18 -17.44 -36.43
CA ILE A 21 -35.80 -16.98 -36.25
C ILE A 21 -35.75 -15.45 -36.25
N GLY A 22 -36.49 -14.79 -37.15
CA GLY A 22 -36.55 -13.33 -37.24
C GLY A 22 -37.17 -12.69 -35.99
N ALA A 23 -38.25 -13.26 -35.46
CA ALA A 23 -38.91 -12.78 -34.24
C ALA A 23 -38.03 -12.99 -33.00
N LEU A 24 -37.35 -14.14 -32.89
CA LEU A 24 -36.37 -14.37 -31.83
C LEU A 24 -35.22 -13.36 -31.93
N GLY A 25 -34.65 -13.16 -33.12
CA GLY A 25 -33.61 -12.18 -33.35
C GLY A 25 -34.04 -10.77 -32.93
N TYR A 26 -35.21 -10.33 -33.40
CA TYR A 26 -35.76 -9.03 -33.03
C TYR A 26 -36.01 -8.92 -31.52
N HIS A 27 -36.53 -9.96 -30.87
CA HIS A 27 -36.79 -9.96 -29.44
C HIS A 27 -35.51 -9.86 -28.61
N LEU A 28 -34.43 -10.57 -28.99
CA LEU A 28 -33.13 -10.49 -28.32
C LEU A 28 -32.48 -9.11 -28.49
N LEU A 29 -32.58 -8.50 -29.68
CA LEU A 29 -32.05 -7.16 -29.92
C LEU A 29 -32.90 -6.07 -29.24
N HIS A 30 -34.22 -6.21 -29.25
CA HIS A 30 -35.16 -5.30 -28.59
C HIS A 30 -34.99 -5.32 -27.06
N THR A 31 -34.82 -6.51 -26.47
CA THR A 31 -34.51 -6.65 -25.04
C THR A 31 -33.09 -6.20 -24.70
N GLY A 32 -32.13 -6.34 -25.63
CA GLY A 32 -30.75 -5.86 -25.50
C GLY A 32 -30.59 -4.33 -25.54
N ALA A 33 -31.55 -3.60 -26.11
CA ALA A 33 -31.49 -2.14 -26.22
C ALA A 33 -31.51 -1.43 -24.84
N GLY A 34 -32.26 -1.96 -23.86
CA GLY A 34 -32.23 -1.46 -22.48
C GLY A 34 -30.88 -1.72 -21.77
N THR A 35 -30.16 -2.76 -22.20
CA THR A 35 -28.84 -3.11 -21.69
C THR A 35 -27.77 -2.13 -22.19
N GLN A 36 -27.91 -1.60 -23.41
CA GLN A 36 -26.98 -0.58 -23.92
C GLN A 36 -27.06 0.74 -23.15
N GLN A 37 -28.25 1.17 -22.72
CA GLN A 37 -28.38 2.35 -21.85
C GLN A 37 -27.72 2.12 -20.48
N LYS A 38 -27.87 0.92 -19.90
CA LYS A 38 -27.17 0.53 -18.68
C LYS A 38 -25.64 0.49 -18.86
N LEU A 39 -25.14 0.07 -20.02
CA LEU A 39 -23.70 0.13 -20.33
C LEU A 39 -23.19 1.56 -20.39
N ARG A 40 -23.92 2.48 -21.02
CA ARG A 40 -23.57 3.91 -21.07
C ARG A 40 -23.58 4.56 -19.69
N GLN A 41 -24.55 4.21 -18.86
CA GLN A 41 -24.62 4.68 -17.48
C GLN A 41 -23.43 4.17 -16.66
N ARG A 42 -23.06 2.89 -16.82
CA ARG A 42 -21.87 2.32 -16.18
C ARG A 42 -20.58 2.97 -16.67
N LEU A 43 -20.47 3.35 -17.94
CA LEU A 43 -19.31 4.10 -18.44
C LEU A 43 -19.19 5.47 -17.78
N ALA A 44 -20.29 6.22 -17.68
CA ALA A 44 -20.29 7.53 -17.02
C ALA A 44 -19.98 7.46 -15.51
N GLU A 45 -20.36 6.37 -14.85
CA GLU A 45 -19.97 6.11 -13.45
C GLU A 45 -18.49 5.73 -13.31
N ARG A 46 -17.95 4.91 -14.23
CA ARG A 46 -16.52 4.54 -14.25
C ARG A 46 -15.62 5.73 -14.56
N ASP A 47 -16.03 6.64 -15.44
CA ASP A 47 -15.25 7.83 -15.76
C ASP A 47 -15.08 8.75 -14.54
N ARG A 48 -16.08 8.84 -13.67
CA ARG A 48 -15.96 9.58 -12.40
C ARG A 48 -14.98 8.93 -11.44
N GLU A 49 -15.02 7.60 -11.31
CA GLU A 49 -14.08 6.87 -10.46
C GLU A 49 -12.62 7.01 -10.95
N LEU A 50 -12.40 7.03 -12.26
CA LEU A 50 -11.07 7.25 -12.82
C LEU A 50 -10.53 8.65 -12.54
N VAL A 51 -11.39 9.67 -12.56
CA VAL A 51 -10.99 11.05 -12.21
C VAL A 51 -10.61 11.15 -10.74
N ASP A 52 -11.38 10.54 -9.84
CA ASP A 52 -11.13 10.56 -8.40
C ASP A 52 -9.82 9.84 -8.02
N ILE A 53 -9.57 8.66 -8.62
CA ILE A 53 -8.30 7.94 -8.43
C ILE A 53 -7.11 8.76 -8.95
N LYS A 54 -7.26 9.42 -10.10
CA LYS A 54 -6.23 10.26 -10.69
C LYS A 54 -5.92 11.48 -9.81
N ASP A 55 -6.93 12.15 -9.26
CA ASP A 55 -6.74 13.26 -8.32
C ASP A 55 -6.01 12.77 -7.05
N GLY A 56 -6.44 11.66 -6.47
CA GLY A 56 -5.80 11.06 -5.30
C GLY A 56 -4.37 10.54 -5.55
N MET A 57 -3.95 10.34 -6.80
CA MET A 57 -2.56 10.07 -7.17
C MET A 57 -1.74 11.36 -7.28
N GLY A 58 -2.34 12.45 -7.78
CA GLY A 58 -1.70 13.77 -7.84
C GLY A 58 -1.25 14.24 -6.45
N ASP A 59 -2.15 14.16 -5.47
CA ASP A 59 -1.85 14.52 -4.07
C ASP A 59 -0.73 13.68 -3.47
N ARG A 60 -0.68 12.38 -3.79
CA ARG A 60 0.39 11.48 -3.31
C ARG A 60 1.71 11.81 -3.96
N LEU A 61 1.73 12.10 -5.25
CA LEU A 61 2.94 12.51 -5.96
C LEU A 61 3.46 13.85 -5.41
N GLU A 62 2.58 14.81 -5.14
CA GLU A 62 2.97 16.08 -4.53
C GLU A 62 3.59 15.86 -3.15
N ARG A 63 2.96 15.06 -2.28
CA ARG A 63 3.54 14.69 -0.99
C ARG A 63 4.88 13.98 -1.12
N LEU A 64 5.02 13.04 -2.07
CA LEU A 64 6.28 12.34 -2.33
C LEU A 64 7.37 13.29 -2.80
N THR A 65 7.05 14.27 -3.65
CA THR A 65 8.03 15.29 -4.07
C THR A 65 8.45 16.19 -2.91
N GLN A 66 7.52 16.56 -2.02
CA GLN A 66 7.85 17.33 -0.82
C GLN A 66 8.75 16.54 0.15
N LEU A 67 8.47 15.26 0.36
CA LEU A 67 9.32 14.37 1.17
C LEU A 67 10.69 14.15 0.53
N ALA A 68 10.76 13.99 -0.79
CA ALA A 68 12.04 13.84 -1.50
C ALA A 68 12.90 15.10 -1.35
N GLU A 69 12.28 16.29 -1.43
CA GLU A 69 12.97 17.56 -1.24
C GLU A 69 13.41 17.78 0.21
N SER A 70 12.62 17.37 1.21
CA SER A 70 13.05 17.42 2.61
C SER A 70 14.22 16.49 2.87
N LEU A 71 14.16 15.24 2.37
CA LEU A 71 15.23 14.27 2.50
C LEU A 71 16.53 14.75 1.85
N ARG A 72 16.43 15.39 0.67
CA ARG A 72 17.59 16.00 0.01
C ARG A 72 18.23 17.10 0.87
N ARG A 73 17.42 17.98 1.45
CA ARG A 73 17.92 19.04 2.35
C ARG A 73 18.53 18.47 3.62
N GLU A 74 17.93 17.44 4.20
CA GLU A 74 18.48 16.75 5.37
C GLU A 74 19.80 16.06 5.06
N SER A 75 19.93 15.42 3.89
CA SER A 75 21.19 14.84 3.43
C SER A 75 22.30 15.90 3.29
N GLN A 76 21.98 17.07 2.72
CA GLN A 76 22.95 18.16 2.59
C GLN A 76 23.40 18.71 3.95
N ARG A 77 22.46 18.88 4.89
CA ARG A 77 22.79 19.31 6.26
C ARG A 77 23.65 18.29 6.98
N LEU A 78 23.38 17.00 6.80
CA LEU A 78 24.19 15.94 7.38
C LEU A 78 25.60 15.95 6.80
N GLU A 79 25.76 16.18 5.50
CA GLU A 79 27.08 16.36 4.88
C GLU A 79 27.84 17.56 5.48
N GLU A 80 27.18 18.71 5.66
CA GLU A 80 27.76 19.89 6.30
C GLU A 80 28.15 19.64 7.77
N GLU A 81 27.29 18.97 8.54
CA GLU A 81 27.56 18.61 9.94
C GLU A 81 28.69 17.60 10.06
N VAL A 82 28.78 16.62 9.15
CA VAL A 82 29.87 15.64 9.13
C VAL A 82 31.18 16.32 8.75
N GLU A 83 31.18 17.27 7.81
CA GLU A 83 32.37 18.05 7.46
C GLU A 83 32.84 18.91 8.65
N ALA A 84 31.91 19.61 9.31
CA ALA A 84 32.18 20.39 10.52
C ALA A 84 32.67 19.51 11.70
N ALA A 85 32.04 18.35 11.90
CA ALA A 85 32.41 17.39 12.93
C ALA A 85 33.75 16.74 12.62
N SER A 86 34.08 16.44 11.36
CA SER A 86 35.38 15.91 10.94
C SER A 86 36.51 16.90 11.25
N GLY A 87 36.28 18.20 10.99
CA GLY A 87 37.20 19.27 11.39
C GLY A 87 37.40 19.36 12.91
N THR A 88 36.40 18.97 13.70
CA THR A 88 36.41 19.03 15.17
C THR A 88 36.90 17.73 15.82
N LEU A 89 36.67 16.55 15.22
CA LEU A 89 37.19 15.25 15.68
C LEU A 89 38.70 15.13 15.46
N GLY A 90 39.26 15.90 14.52
CA GLY A 90 40.70 16.11 14.39
C GLY A 90 41.29 16.96 15.52
N ALA A 91 40.47 17.60 16.38
CA ALA A 91 40.96 18.51 17.39
C ALA A 91 41.67 17.76 18.54
N PRO A 92 42.89 18.16 18.91
CA PRO A 92 43.66 17.53 19.98
C PRO A 92 43.00 17.66 21.37
N SER A 93 41.96 18.49 21.52
CA SER A 93 41.16 18.66 22.74
C SER A 93 40.27 17.44 23.05
N LEU A 94 39.64 16.84 22.04
CA LEU A 94 38.72 15.72 22.21
C LEU A 94 39.48 14.42 22.56
N ARG A 95 40.65 14.24 21.95
CA ARG A 95 41.61 13.17 22.31
C ARG A 95 42.10 13.29 23.75
N ARG A 96 42.26 14.52 24.24
CA ARG A 96 42.68 14.80 25.61
C ARG A 96 41.57 14.48 26.61
N GLN A 97 40.31 14.78 26.28
CA GLN A 97 39.14 14.37 27.08
C GLN A 97 38.94 12.85 27.12
N ALA A 98 39.08 12.16 25.98
CA ALA A 98 38.99 10.70 25.94
C ALA A 98 40.08 10.03 26.78
N MET A 99 41.31 10.57 26.78
CA MET A 99 42.39 10.10 27.65
C MET A 99 42.14 10.40 29.13
N ASP A 100 41.56 11.56 29.48
CA ASP A 100 41.22 11.91 30.86
C ASP A 100 40.12 10.99 31.45
N LEU A 101 39.14 10.60 30.64
CA LEU A 101 38.09 9.65 31.02
C LEU A 101 38.66 8.24 31.25
N VAL A 102 39.60 7.79 30.42
CA VAL A 102 40.28 6.48 30.59
C VAL A 102 41.20 6.51 31.81
N SER A 103 41.87 7.64 32.10
CA SER A 103 42.69 7.80 33.30
C SER A 103 41.90 7.91 34.60
N ARG A 104 40.60 8.23 34.54
CA ARG A 104 39.75 8.35 35.74
C ARG A 104 39.25 7.03 36.30
N GLY A 105 39.51 5.88 35.64
CA GLY A 105 39.46 4.54 36.25
C GLY A 105 38.33 4.30 37.24
N GLU A 106 37.10 4.73 36.92
CA GLU A 106 35.95 4.53 37.78
C GLU A 106 35.42 3.12 37.53
N THR A 107 35.69 2.21 38.47
CA THR A 107 35.11 0.87 38.49
C THR A 107 33.59 0.99 38.64
N PRO A 108 32.78 0.55 37.67
CA PRO A 108 31.34 0.61 37.81
C PRO A 108 30.91 -0.42 38.86
N SER A 109 30.16 0.04 39.86
CA SER A 109 29.35 -0.82 40.71
C SER A 109 28.32 -1.58 39.85
N ASP A 110 27.91 -2.77 40.29
CA ASP A 110 26.96 -3.71 39.63
C ASP A 110 25.61 -3.11 39.20
N GLU A 111 25.33 -1.83 39.49
CA GLU A 111 24.12 -1.11 39.10
C GLU A 111 24.17 -0.56 37.66
N ASP A 112 25.36 -0.47 37.04
CA ASP A 112 25.58 -0.01 35.66
C ASP A 112 25.90 -1.19 34.71
N ALA A 113 25.17 -2.29 34.84
CA ALA A 113 25.19 -3.33 33.82
C ALA A 113 24.63 -2.75 32.50
N VAL A 114 25.53 -2.37 31.58
CA VAL A 114 25.18 -1.97 30.21
C VAL A 114 24.32 -3.08 29.62
N ALA A 115 23.02 -2.81 29.47
CA ALA A 115 22.06 -3.77 28.96
C ALA A 115 22.50 -4.19 27.55
N VAL A 116 22.74 -5.50 27.37
CA VAL A 116 23.08 -6.08 26.06
C VAL A 116 22.03 -5.63 25.04
N PRO A 117 22.42 -5.20 23.82
CA PRO A 117 21.48 -4.76 22.80
C PRO A 117 20.38 -5.79 22.62
N ARG A 118 19.13 -5.34 22.82
CA ARG A 118 17.98 -6.22 22.80
C ARG A 118 17.79 -6.77 21.38
N ASP A 119 17.81 -8.09 21.24
CA ASP A 119 17.49 -8.74 19.98
C ASP A 119 15.97 -8.68 19.76
N TYR A 120 15.55 -7.91 18.75
CA TYR A 120 14.14 -7.75 18.38
C TYR A 120 13.64 -8.85 17.42
N ALA A 121 14.50 -9.82 17.08
CA ALA A 121 14.19 -10.95 16.22
C ALA A 121 13.94 -12.25 17.00
N ASP A 122 13.61 -12.17 18.30
CA ASP A 122 13.38 -13.35 19.13
C ASP A 122 12.01 -14.01 18.83
N GLY A 123 12.02 -14.85 17.79
CA GLY A 123 10.94 -15.76 17.42
C GLY A 123 9.71 -15.09 16.78
N ASN A 124 8.69 -15.92 16.50
CA ASN A 124 7.42 -15.61 15.80
C ASN A 124 6.53 -14.54 16.50
N ARG A 125 7.11 -13.64 17.29
CA ARG A 125 6.47 -12.61 18.12
C ARG A 125 6.91 -11.19 17.71
N GLY A 126 7.15 -10.99 16.42
CA GLY A 126 7.38 -9.66 15.86
C GLY A 126 6.09 -8.81 15.84
N THR A 127 6.20 -7.56 15.43
CA THR A 127 5.06 -6.64 15.22
C THR A 127 4.04 -7.12 14.18
N LEU A 128 4.37 -8.19 13.46
CA LEU A 128 3.52 -8.87 12.49
C LEU A 128 2.87 -10.15 13.04
N SER A 129 3.14 -10.50 14.30
CA SER A 129 2.46 -11.62 14.95
C SER A 129 1.05 -11.21 15.33
N GLU A 130 0.09 -12.07 15.02
CA GLU A 130 -1.34 -11.88 15.29
C GLU A 130 -1.68 -11.77 16.79
N ASP A 131 -0.74 -12.13 17.67
CA ASP A 131 -0.85 -11.96 19.13
C ASP A 131 -0.29 -10.62 19.64
N TYR A 132 0.24 -9.77 18.75
CA TYR A 132 0.86 -8.50 19.12
C TYR A 132 -0.19 -7.54 19.72
N GLY A 133 -0.10 -7.30 21.03
CA GLY A 133 -1.00 -6.44 21.78
C GLY A 133 -2.18 -7.12 22.48
N LEU A 134 -2.28 -8.46 22.45
CA LEU A 134 -3.44 -9.19 22.99
C LEU A 134 -3.23 -9.82 24.39
N ARG A 135 -2.10 -9.59 25.07
CA ARG A 135 -1.94 -10.01 26.47
C ARG A 135 -2.65 -9.03 27.40
N HIS A 136 -3.77 -9.48 27.95
CA HIS A 136 -4.42 -8.90 29.13
C HIS A 136 -3.42 -8.76 30.28
N GLN A 137 -3.61 -7.65 30.98
CA GLN A 137 -3.00 -7.20 32.22
C GLN A 137 -2.94 -8.31 33.29
N GLU A 138 -1.83 -9.06 33.34
CA GLU A 138 -1.45 -9.87 34.51
C GLU A 138 0.09 -9.99 34.59
N ALA A 139 0.76 -8.84 34.53
CA ALA A 139 2.12 -8.63 35.04
C ALA A 139 2.35 -7.13 35.25
N ALA A 140 1.40 -6.47 35.92
CA ALA A 140 1.68 -5.20 36.57
C ALA A 140 2.45 -5.49 37.86
N SER A 141 3.75 -5.76 37.73
CA SER A 141 4.68 -5.61 38.83
C SER A 141 5.92 -4.85 38.35
N SER A 142 5.97 -3.60 38.82
CA SER A 142 7.16 -2.78 38.99
C SER A 142 7.68 -2.02 37.76
N GLN A 143 7.13 -0.82 37.54
CA GLN A 143 7.97 0.36 37.24
C GLN A 143 7.27 1.63 37.74
N PRO A 144 7.97 2.51 38.49
CA PRO A 144 7.36 3.68 39.11
C PRO A 144 7.21 4.84 38.12
N LEU A 145 6.15 5.63 38.32
CA LEU A 145 5.88 6.91 37.66
C LEU A 145 7.09 7.84 37.81
N ARG A 146 7.60 8.36 36.69
CA ARG A 146 8.41 9.59 36.68
C ARG A 146 7.54 10.77 36.25
N HIS A 147 7.39 11.70 37.18
CA HIS A 147 6.97 13.08 36.95
C HIS A 147 8.12 13.89 36.34
#